data_AF-A0A9E0Y5Q0-F1
#
_entry.id   AF-A0A9E0Y5Q0-F1
#
_cell.length_a   1.000
_cell.length_b   1.000
_cell.length_c   1.000
_cell.angle_alpha   90.00
_cell.angle_beta   90.00
_cell.angle_gamma   90.00
#
_symmetry.space_group_name_H-M   'P 1'
#
loop_
_entity.id
_entity.type
_entity.pdbx_description
1 polymer ?
#
loop_
_entity_poly.entity_id
_entity_poly.type
_entity_poly.pdbx_seq_one_letter_code
_entity_poly.pdbx_strand_id
1 'polypeptide(L)'
;MVNREGTVKELISTDDYRISIRGLCVGANGLWPEDEVGRLQKLYALNESLSISCPLTDIYLIKPDRDGSDKAVIIDFEIMETKGFQGIVGYRMELISDNPYSLTLE
;
A
#
# COMPACT_ATOMS: atom_id res chain seq x y z
N MET A 1 -25.93 33.46 -30.27
CA MET A 1 -25.12 32.24 -30.08
C MET A 1 -24.21 32.52 -28.89
N VAL A 2 -24.52 31.98 -27.72
CA VAL A 2 -23.70 32.19 -26.50
C VAL A 2 -22.60 31.14 -26.49
N ASN A 3 -21.36 31.57 -26.71
CA ASN A 3 -20.18 30.74 -26.57
C ASN A 3 -19.79 30.74 -25.08
N ARG A 4 -20.05 29.64 -24.37
CA ARG A 4 -19.59 29.46 -23.00
C ARG A 4 -18.17 28.91 -23.06
N GLU A 5 -17.20 29.77 -22.81
CA GLU A 5 -15.80 29.37 -22.63
C GLU A 5 -15.69 28.63 -21.29
N GLY A 6 -15.88 27.31 -21.31
CA GLY A 6 -15.59 26.47 -20.16
C GLY A 6 -14.09 26.31 -20.01
N THR A 7 -13.52 26.76 -18.89
CA THR A 7 -12.12 26.47 -18.56
C THR A 7 -12.01 25.00 -18.13
N VAL A 8 -11.25 24.20 -18.88
CA VAL A 8 -10.87 22.85 -18.45
C VAL A 8 -9.98 22.98 -17.22
N LYS A 9 -10.38 22.37 -16.10
CA LYS A 9 -9.50 22.22 -14.93
C LYS A 9 -8.83 20.86 -15.03
N GLU A 10 -7.59 20.84 -15.51
CA GLU A 10 -6.77 19.64 -15.44
C GLU A 10 -6.27 19.50 -14.00
N LEU A 11 -6.78 18.49 -13.29
CA LEU A 11 -6.27 18.09 -11.99
C LEU A 11 -5.03 17.22 -12.26
N ILE A 12 -3.86 17.86 -12.31
CA ILE A 12 -2.59 17.14 -12.28
C ILE A 12 -2.35 16.73 -10.82
N SER A 13 -3.07 15.71 -10.35
CA SER A 13 -2.67 15.03 -9.10
C SER A 13 -1.57 14.04 -9.46
N THR A 14 -0.33 14.46 -9.27
CA THR A 14 0.85 13.59 -9.20
C THR A 14 1.05 13.06 -7.78
N ASP A 15 -0.04 12.92 -7.01
CA ASP A 15 0.02 12.38 -5.65
C ASP A 15 0.26 10.87 -5.68
N ASP A 16 1.12 10.39 -4.80
CA ASP A 16 1.36 8.97 -4.60
C ASP A 16 0.12 8.28 -4.02
N TYR A 17 -0.09 7.04 -4.42
CA TYR A 17 -1.17 6.23 -3.89
C TYR A 17 -0.81 5.79 -2.47
N ARG A 18 -1.68 6.12 -1.51
CA ARG A 18 -1.65 5.55 -0.17
C ARG A 18 -2.49 4.27 -0.14
N ILE A 19 -1.86 3.15 0.22
CA ILE A 19 -2.45 1.82 0.23
C ILE A 19 -2.50 1.34 1.68
N SER A 20 -3.70 1.17 2.23
CA SER A 20 -3.91 0.60 3.58
C SER A 20 -4.24 -0.88 3.47
N ILE A 21 -3.34 -1.76 3.90
CA ILE A 21 -3.58 -3.19 4.01
C ILE A 21 -3.97 -3.52 5.46
N ARG A 22 -5.09 -4.22 5.63
CA ARG A 22 -5.56 -4.71 6.93
C ARG A 22 -5.78 -6.20 6.87
N GLY A 23 -5.31 -6.92 7.87
CA GLY A 23 -5.44 -8.37 7.92
C GLY A 23 -5.49 -8.89 9.35
N LEU A 24 -5.69 -10.21 9.44
CA LEU A 24 -5.72 -10.94 10.69
C LEU A 24 -4.67 -12.06 10.62
N CYS A 25 -3.74 -12.06 11.56
CA CYS A 25 -2.85 -13.19 11.80
C CYS A 25 -3.59 -14.19 12.70
N VAL A 26 -3.73 -15.42 12.24
CA VAL A 26 -4.37 -16.51 12.98
C VAL A 26 -3.28 -17.51 13.34
N GLY A 27 -3.01 -17.67 14.64
CA GLY A 27 -2.04 -18.63 15.13
C GLY A 27 -2.60 -20.05 15.14
N ALA A 28 -1.70 -21.02 15.01
CA ALA A 28 -2.07 -22.43 15.07
C ALA A 28 -2.67 -22.75 16.45
N ASN A 29 -3.78 -23.49 16.47
CA ASN A 29 -4.45 -23.97 17.69
C ASN A 29 -4.87 -22.86 18.68
N GLY A 30 -5.12 -21.63 18.22
CA GLY A 30 -5.53 -20.52 19.09
C GLY A 30 -4.39 -19.97 19.97
N LEU A 31 -3.14 -20.33 19.66
CA LEU A 31 -1.95 -19.74 20.27
C LEU A 31 -1.57 -18.43 19.56
N TRP A 32 -0.78 -17.60 20.23
CA TRP A 32 -0.33 -16.32 19.66
C TRP A 32 0.49 -16.55 18.37
N PRO A 33 0.19 -15.84 17.27
CA PRO A 33 0.87 -16.00 15.98
C PRO A 33 2.25 -15.32 15.96
N GLU A 34 3.23 -15.85 16.70
CA GLU A 34 4.60 -15.31 16.74
C GLU A 34 5.28 -15.34 15.37
N ASP A 35 5.14 -16.43 14.62
CA ASP A 35 5.77 -16.58 13.31
C ASP A 35 5.27 -15.55 12.29
N GLU A 36 3.94 -15.38 12.21
CA GLU A 36 3.33 -14.45 11.25
C GLU A 36 3.63 -12.99 11.61
N VAL A 37 3.51 -12.63 12.90
CA VAL A 37 3.87 -11.29 13.37
C VAL A 37 5.36 -11.03 13.16
N GLY A 38 6.22 -12.02 13.43
CA GLY A 38 7.66 -11.92 13.23
C GLY A 38 8.04 -11.74 11.76
N ARG A 39 7.34 -12.40 10.82
CA ARG A 39 7.53 -12.18 9.38
C ARG A 39 7.14 -10.76 8.96
N LEU A 40 5.99 -10.27 9.43
CA LEU A 40 5.54 -8.90 9.14
C LEU A 40 6.51 -7.86 9.69
N GLN A 41 7.02 -8.06 10.90
CA GLN A 41 7.99 -7.15 11.51
C GLN A 41 9.34 -7.15 10.78
N LYS A 42 9.82 -8.32 10.33
CA LYS A 42 11.02 -8.41 9.48
C LYS A 42 10.83 -7.67 8.17
N LEU A 43 9.65 -7.83 7.56
CA LEU A 43 9.31 -7.22 6.29
C LEU A 43 9.21 -5.69 6.41
N TYR A 44 8.68 -5.18 7.52
CA TYR A 44 8.74 -3.76 7.87
C TYR A 44 10.17 -3.27 8.11
N ALA A 45 11.00 -4.06 8.81
CA ALA A 45 12.37 -3.68 9.14
C ALA A 45 13.32 -3.55 7.93
N LEU A 46 13.00 -4.21 6.81
CA LEU A 46 13.77 -4.08 5.56
C LEU A 46 13.74 -2.64 5.02
N ASN A 47 12.64 -1.90 5.20
CA ASN A 47 12.46 -0.55 4.64
C ASN A 47 12.77 -0.43 3.14
N GLU A 48 12.58 -1.52 2.39
CA GLU A 48 12.80 -1.56 0.94
C GLU A 48 11.50 -1.36 0.16
N SER A 49 11.61 -0.95 -1.10
CA SER A 49 10.48 -0.93 -2.02
C SER A 49 10.02 -2.36 -2.30
N LEU A 50 8.79 -2.71 -1.95
CA LEU A 50 8.21 -4.03 -2.16
C LEU A 50 7.25 -4.01 -3.33
N SER A 51 7.21 -5.11 -4.10
CA SER A 51 6.22 -5.28 -5.17
C SER A 51 4.92 -5.80 -4.56
N ILE A 52 3.83 -5.06 -4.74
CA ILE A 52 2.48 -5.53 -4.39
C ILE A 52 1.93 -6.29 -5.60
N SER A 53 1.60 -7.57 -5.43
CA SER A 53 0.91 -8.36 -6.46
C SER A 53 -0.54 -8.54 -6.03
N CYS A 54 -1.44 -7.68 -6.51
CA CYS A 54 -2.87 -7.82 -6.21
C CYS A 54 -3.72 -7.28 -7.37
N PRO A 55 -4.61 -8.09 -7.98
CA PRO A 55 -5.42 -7.66 -9.12
C PRO A 55 -6.23 -6.38 -8.89
N LEU A 56 -6.55 -6.06 -7.63
CA LEU A 56 -7.24 -4.82 -7.28
C LEU A 56 -6.31 -3.59 -7.32
N THR A 57 -5.08 -3.71 -6.81
CA THR A 57 -4.10 -2.62 -6.85
C THR A 57 -3.56 -2.41 -8.25
N ASP A 58 -3.42 -3.49 -9.02
CA ASP A 58 -2.93 -3.50 -10.39
C ASP A 58 -3.76 -2.60 -11.30
N ILE A 59 -5.09 -2.53 -11.10
CA ILE A 59 -5.99 -1.64 -11.86
C ILE A 59 -5.58 -0.15 -11.74
N TYR A 60 -5.00 0.24 -10.61
CA TYR A 60 -4.64 1.63 -10.31
C TYR A 60 -3.16 1.91 -10.53
N LEU A 61 -2.31 0.90 -10.32
CA LEU A 61 -0.86 1.02 -10.36
C LEU A 61 -0.28 0.68 -11.74
N ILE A 62 -0.84 -0.32 -12.45
CA ILE A 62 -0.46 -0.70 -13.81
C ILE A 62 -1.19 0.21 -14.80
N LYS A 63 -0.59 1.38 -15.08
CA LYS A 63 -0.99 2.25 -16.19
C LYS A 63 -0.10 1.97 -17.40
N PRO A 64 -0.58 2.14 -18.64
CA PRO A 64 0.23 1.95 -19.85
C PRO A 64 1.45 2.89 -19.94
N ASP A 65 1.44 4.02 -19.20
CA ASP A 65 2.58 4.94 -19.07
C ASP A 65 3.58 4.54 -17.97
N ARG A 66 3.29 3.49 -17.20
CA ARG A 66 4.09 3.01 -16.08
C ARG A 66 4.56 1.61 -16.43
N ASP A 67 5.87 1.38 -16.34
CA ASP A 67 6.56 0.14 -16.71
C ASP A 67 6.22 -1.02 -15.74
N GLY A 68 4.94 -1.30 -15.53
CA GLY A 68 4.40 -2.41 -14.74
C GLY A 68 4.90 -2.54 -13.30
N SER A 69 5.50 -1.49 -12.72
CA SER A 69 6.17 -1.60 -11.42
C SER A 69 5.23 -1.20 -10.28
N ASP A 70 4.57 -2.19 -9.68
CA ASP A 70 3.73 -2.01 -8.48
C ASP A 70 4.58 -1.91 -7.21
N LYS A 71 5.55 -0.99 -7.20
CA LYS A 71 6.43 -0.78 -6.05
C LYS A 71 5.77 0.10 -5.02
N ALA A 72 5.83 -0.31 -3.76
CA ALA A 72 5.37 0.46 -2.63
C ALA A 72 6.31 0.30 -1.43
N VAL A 73 6.45 1.37 -0.66
CA VAL A 73 7.23 1.39 0.58
C VAL A 73 6.27 1.41 1.76
N ILE A 74 6.56 0.61 2.78
CA ILE A 74 5.76 0.60 4.01
C ILE A 74 6.17 1.80 4.86
N ILE A 75 5.20 2.64 5.20
CA ILE A 75 5.42 3.84 6.03
C ILE A 75 5.02 3.63 7.48
N ASP A 76 4.08 2.72 7.73
CA ASP A 76 3.54 2.48 9.06
C ASP A 76 3.05 1.05 9.21
N PHE A 77 3.19 0.51 10.41
CA PHE A 77 2.79 -0.84 10.77
C PHE A 77 2.28 -0.88 12.21
N GLU A 78 0.99 -1.19 12.36
CA GLU A 78 0.32 -1.27 13.66
C GLU A 78 -0.24 -2.67 13.89
N ILE A 79 -0.01 -3.20 15.08
CA ILE A 79 -0.62 -4.44 15.54
C ILE A 79 -1.83 -4.08 16.42
N MET A 80 -3.00 -4.57 16.04
CA MET A 80 -4.25 -4.40 16.76
C MET A 80 -4.56 -5.67 17.55
N GLU A 81 -4.56 -5.58 18.87
CA GLU A 81 -4.98 -6.70 19.71
C GLU A 81 -6.49 -6.95 19.56
N THR A 82 -6.87 -8.16 19.16
CA THR A 82 -8.28 -8.54 19.07
C THR A 82 -8.76 -8.96 20.46
N LYS A 83 -9.50 -8.08 21.15
CA LYS A 83 -10.11 -8.43 22.44
C LYS A 83 -11.12 -9.58 22.27
N GLY A 84 -10.90 -10.67 23.01
CA GLY A 84 -11.85 -11.79 23.12
C GLY A 84 -11.49 -13.06 22.35
N PHE A 85 -10.42 -13.06 21.53
CA PHE A 85 -9.93 -14.25 20.83
C PHE A 85 -8.48 -14.54 21.20
N GLN A 86 -8.20 -15.71 21.74
CA GLN A 86 -6.82 -16.20 21.89
C GLN A 86 -6.31 -16.62 20.51
N GLY A 87 -5.16 -16.06 20.12
CA GLY A 87 -4.47 -16.43 18.89
C GLY A 87 -4.90 -15.71 17.61
N ILE A 88 -5.72 -14.65 17.71
CA ILE A 88 -6.04 -13.78 16.56
C ILE A 88 -5.52 -12.38 16.83
N VAL A 89 -4.68 -11.89 15.92
CA VAL A 89 -4.06 -10.57 16.02
C VAL A 89 -4.34 -9.81 14.73
N GLY A 90 -4.99 -8.66 14.85
CA GLY A 90 -5.17 -7.77 13.70
C GLY A 90 -3.88 -7.03 13.40
N TYR A 91 -3.67 -6.70 12.14
CA TYR A 91 -2.63 -5.77 11.75
C TYR A 91 -3.16 -4.76 10.74
N ARG A 92 -2.55 -3.58 10.76
CA ARG A 92 -2.70 -2.55 9.75
C ARG A 92 -1.32 -2.18 9.25
N MET A 93 -1.20 -2.05 7.94
CA MET A 93 0.02 -1.63 7.27
C MET A 93 -0.35 -0.54 6.28
N GLU A 94 0.32 0.59 6.36
CA GLU A 94 0.15 1.69 5.41
C GLU A 94 1.37 1.70 4.48
N LEU A 95 1.11 1.74 3.18
CA LEU A 95 2.12 1.79 2.14
C LEU A 95 1.90 3.01 1.26
N ILE A 96 2.99 3.51 0.69
CA ILE A 96 2.98 4.58 -0.32
C ILE A 96 3.58 4.02 -1.60
N SER A 97 2.92 4.24 -2.74
CA SER A 97 3.47 3.86 -4.05
C SER A 97 4.76 4.62 -4.31
N ASP A 98 5.80 3.90 -4.72
CA ASP A 98 7.07 4.50 -5.13
C ASP A 98 7.14 4.52 -6.66
N ASN A 99 6.98 5.71 -7.24
CA ASN A 99 7.06 5.89 -8.69
C ASN A 99 8.46 6.41 -9.04
N PRO A 100 9.23 5.70 -9.90
CA PRO A 100 10.50 6.22 -10.38
C PRO A 100 10.24 7.44 -11.28
N TYR A 101 10.42 8.64 -10.75
CA TYR A 101 10.38 9.87 -11.54
C TYR A 101 11.80 10.28 -11.90
N SER A 102 12.10 10.35 -13.21
CA SER A 102 13.33 11.00 -13.68
C SER A 102 13.09 12.51 -13.77
N LEU A 103 13.67 13.26 -12.83
CA LEU A 103 13.70 14.72 -12.92
C LEU A 103 14.68 15.13 -14.02
N THR A 104 14.16 15.57 -15.17
CA THR A 104 14.95 16.21 -16.22
C THR A 104 14.98 17.71 -15.92
N LEU A 105 16.15 18.24 -15.56
CA LEU A 105 16.38 19.69 -15.46
C LEU A 105 16.80 20.18 -16.85
N GLU A 106 15.96 20.99 -17.50
CA GLU A 106 16.33 21.81 -18.67
C GLU A 106 16.75 23.22 -18.24
#